data_AF-A0A1H7IVF3-F1
#
_entry.id   AF-A0A1H7IVF3-F1
#
_cell.length_a   1.000
_cell.length_b   1.000
_cell.length_c   1.000
_cell.angle_alpha   90.00
_cell.angle_beta   90.00
_cell.angle_gamma   90.00
#
_symmetry.space_group_name_H-M   'P 1'
#
loop_
_entity.id
_entity.type
_entity.pdbx_description
1 polymer ?
#
loop_
_entity_poly.entity_id
_entity_poly.type
_entity_poly.pdbx_seq_one_letter_code
_entity_poly.pdbx_strand_id
1 'polypeptide(L)'
;MSTTDSSELTPVARLTIQDLDQLVRTHASRLANFLRRRVGNPHDVEDLVQDTLVEALRCIEQFQGQSRPETWLFGIALNLTRGHYKRARCRDVYVDADVADVPSEGGDNPMDITEQRQRMTRVAAVLPSLPEDSRQMLERVVIDNLSYEEVALEMNIPIGTVRSRISRARAHLKRQIEASPDLTEAQEAAPKPMKARASDLQST
;
A
#
# COMPACT_ATOMS: atom_id res chain seq x y z
N MET A 1 52.99 -2.76 -22.76
CA MET A 1 52.06 -1.69 -23.19
C MET A 1 50.80 -2.38 -23.65
N SER A 2 49.61 -2.27 -23.07
CA SER A 2 49.07 -1.72 -21.83
C SER A 2 47.74 -2.50 -21.67
N THR A 3 47.49 -3.17 -20.55
CA THR A 3 46.68 -2.67 -19.42
C THR A 3 45.16 -2.72 -19.69
N THR A 4 44.52 -3.70 -19.04
CA THR A 4 43.19 -3.64 -18.42
C THR A 4 41.94 -3.67 -19.30
N ASP A 5 41.22 -4.79 -19.25
CA ASP A 5 39.77 -4.74 -18.99
C ASP A 5 39.35 -5.94 -18.12
N SER A 6 39.89 -5.96 -16.89
CA SER A 6 39.25 -6.69 -15.82
C SER A 6 38.06 -5.86 -15.38
N SER A 7 36.91 -6.13 -15.97
CA SER A 7 35.59 -5.70 -15.50
C SER A 7 35.52 -5.87 -13.98
N GLU A 8 35.71 -4.79 -13.24
CA GLU A 8 35.49 -4.71 -11.80
C GLU A 8 34.02 -5.05 -11.55
N LEU A 9 33.77 -6.32 -11.21
CA LEU A 9 32.52 -6.75 -10.61
C LEU A 9 32.41 -6.01 -9.27
N THR A 10 31.74 -4.86 -9.27
CA THR A 10 31.31 -4.19 -8.05
C THR A 10 30.62 -5.24 -7.19
N PRO A 11 31.04 -5.49 -5.93
CA PRO A 11 30.37 -6.43 -5.07
C PRO A 11 28.95 -5.93 -4.85
N VAL A 12 27.99 -6.54 -5.54
CA VAL A 12 26.57 -6.31 -5.32
C VAL A 12 26.30 -6.68 -3.87
N ALA A 13 25.82 -5.73 -3.08
CA ALA A 13 25.55 -5.96 -1.66
C ALA A 13 24.57 -7.13 -1.52
N ARG A 14 25.05 -8.26 -1.00
CA ARG A 14 24.25 -9.45 -0.69
C ARG A 14 23.90 -9.44 0.79
N LEU A 15 22.68 -9.88 1.12
CA LEU A 15 22.29 -10.10 2.50
C LEU A 15 22.71 -11.51 2.93
N THR A 16 23.27 -11.63 4.13
CA THR A 16 23.52 -12.92 4.78
C THR A 16 22.35 -13.30 5.68
N ILE A 17 22.25 -14.58 6.05
CA ILE A 17 21.22 -15.06 7.00
C ILE A 17 21.30 -14.29 8.33
N GLN A 18 22.50 -13.92 8.77
CA GLN A 18 22.69 -13.14 9.99
C GLN A 18 22.15 -11.71 9.86
N ASP A 19 22.35 -11.07 8.70
CA ASP A 19 21.76 -9.75 8.41
C ASP A 19 20.24 -9.83 8.42
N LEU A 20 19.66 -10.91 7.89
CA LEU A 20 18.22 -11.12 7.88
C LEU A 20 17.66 -11.35 9.29
N ASP A 21 18.30 -12.17 10.14
CA ASP A 21 17.87 -12.36 11.53
C ASP A 21 17.85 -11.02 12.28
N GLN A 22 18.90 -10.21 12.14
CA GLN A 22 18.95 -8.89 12.76
C GLN A 22 17.87 -7.95 12.20
N LEU A 23 17.67 -7.94 10.89
CA LEU A 23 16.64 -7.15 10.23
C LEU A 23 15.25 -7.51 10.75
N VAL A 24 14.95 -8.81 10.81
CA VAL A 24 13.66 -9.32 11.29
C VAL A 24 13.44 -8.95 12.75
N ARG A 25 14.42 -9.18 13.64
CA ARG A 25 14.31 -8.80 15.06
C ARG A 25 14.04 -7.32 15.23
N THR A 26 14.69 -6.48 14.43
CA THR A 26 14.55 -5.02 14.49
C THR A 26 13.18 -4.56 14.01
N HIS A 27 12.58 -5.25 13.04
CA HIS A 27 11.37 -4.79 12.36
C HIS A 27 10.13 -5.67 12.57
N ALA A 28 10.19 -6.74 13.36
CA ALA A 28 9.08 -7.70 13.55
C ALA A 28 7.78 -7.01 13.99
N SER A 29 7.84 -6.15 15.00
CA SER A 29 6.67 -5.40 15.48
C SER A 29 6.12 -4.44 14.41
N ARG A 30 7.01 -3.76 13.68
CA ARG A 30 6.65 -2.85 12.59
C ARG A 30 6.04 -3.60 11.40
N LEU A 31 6.51 -4.81 11.11
CA LEU A 31 6.00 -5.69 10.07
C LEU A 31 4.60 -6.19 10.43
N ALA A 32 4.41 -6.68 11.65
CA ALA A 32 3.10 -7.10 12.15
C ALA A 32 2.09 -5.94 12.10
N ASN A 33 2.46 -4.75 12.58
CA ASN A 33 1.61 -3.57 12.51
C ASN A 33 1.31 -3.14 11.06
N PHE A 34 2.29 -3.27 10.15
CA PHE A 34 2.10 -3.00 8.74
C PHE A 34 1.07 -3.94 8.08
N LEU A 35 1.05 -5.20 8.48
CA LEU A 35 0.11 -6.21 8.00
C LEU A 35 -1.27 -6.06 8.66
N ARG A 36 -1.35 -5.79 9.97
CA ARG A 36 -2.63 -5.50 10.69
C ARG A 36 -3.42 -4.36 10.07
N ARG A 37 -2.72 -3.31 9.62
CA ARG A 37 -3.36 -2.17 8.92
C ARG A 37 -3.90 -2.52 7.54
N ARG A 38 -3.55 -3.69 7.00
CA ARG A 38 -3.97 -4.15 5.68
C ARG A 38 -4.99 -5.25 5.77
N VAL A 39 -4.83 -6.17 6.72
CA VAL A 39 -5.62 -7.39 6.84
C VAL A 39 -6.49 -7.32 8.09
N GLY A 40 -7.79 -7.54 7.92
CA GLY A 40 -8.78 -7.37 8.99
C GLY A 40 -8.78 -8.50 10.02
N ASN A 41 -8.34 -9.70 9.66
CA ASN A 41 -8.31 -10.86 10.56
C ASN A 41 -6.94 -11.00 11.25
N PRO A 42 -6.88 -11.01 12.60
CA PRO A 42 -5.64 -11.21 13.35
C PRO A 42 -4.90 -12.51 13.02
N HIS A 43 -5.60 -13.61 12.70
CA HIS A 43 -4.96 -14.89 12.35
C HIS A 43 -4.23 -14.80 11.01
N ASP A 44 -4.85 -14.19 10.01
CA ASP A 44 -4.23 -13.99 8.69
C ASP A 44 -2.98 -13.10 8.77
N VAL A 45 -2.90 -12.20 9.75
CA VAL A 45 -1.70 -11.39 10.00
C VAL A 45 -0.53 -12.26 10.46
N GLU A 46 -0.75 -13.16 11.41
CA GLU A 46 0.30 -14.04 11.93
C GLU A 46 0.84 -14.95 10.81
N ASP A 47 -0.06 -15.52 10.03
CA ASP A 47 0.28 -16.33 8.85
C ASP A 47 1.09 -15.53 7.83
N LEU A 48 0.67 -14.30 7.51
CA LEU A 48 1.39 -13.44 6.57
C LEU A 48 2.76 -12.99 7.09
N VAL A 49 2.91 -12.77 8.40
CA VAL A 49 4.23 -12.52 9.00
C VAL A 49 5.10 -13.74 8.76
N GLN A 50 4.63 -14.93 9.09
CA GLN A 50 5.39 -16.17 8.93
C GLN A 50 5.77 -16.42 7.46
N ASP A 51 4.82 -16.31 6.54
CA ASP A 51 5.04 -16.45 5.10
C ASP A 51 6.09 -15.45 4.60
N THR A 52 6.04 -14.20 5.10
CA THR A 52 7.04 -13.17 4.75
C THR A 52 8.44 -13.58 5.16
N LEU A 53 8.60 -14.15 6.37
CA LEU A 53 9.90 -14.59 6.86
C LEU A 53 10.44 -15.79 6.07
N VAL A 54 9.58 -16.77 5.78
CA VAL A 54 9.93 -17.93 4.96
C VAL A 54 10.35 -17.50 3.56
N GLU A 55 9.60 -16.59 2.94
CA GLU A 55 9.91 -16.11 1.61
C GLU A 55 11.17 -15.25 1.59
N ALA A 56 11.38 -14.40 2.61
CA ALA A 56 12.61 -13.65 2.76
C ALA A 56 13.84 -14.56 2.89
N LEU A 57 13.74 -15.68 3.62
CA LEU A 57 14.80 -16.68 3.69
C LEU A 57 15.09 -17.32 2.32
N ARG A 58 14.05 -17.62 1.53
CA ARG A 58 14.21 -18.24 0.20
C ARG A 58 14.86 -17.32 -0.82
N CYS A 59 14.54 -16.02 -0.79
CA CYS A 59 15.02 -15.06 -1.78
C CYS A 59 16.16 -14.16 -1.28
N ILE A 60 16.74 -14.43 -0.11
CA ILE A 60 17.81 -13.61 0.47
C ILE A 60 19.02 -13.45 -0.46
N GLU A 61 19.39 -14.51 -1.16
CA GLU A 61 20.52 -14.52 -2.11
C GLU A 61 20.23 -13.70 -3.38
N GLN A 62 18.95 -13.42 -3.65
CA GLN A 62 18.50 -12.63 -4.79
C GLN A 62 18.48 -11.13 -4.48
N PHE A 63 18.79 -10.72 -3.25
CA PHE A 63 18.89 -9.30 -2.93
C PHE A 63 20.10 -8.67 -3.63
N GLN A 64 19.83 -7.68 -4.48
CA GLN A 64 20.83 -7.04 -5.34
C GLN A 64 21.26 -5.64 -4.85
N GLY A 65 20.97 -5.27 -3.60
CA GLY A 65 21.37 -3.96 -3.05
C GLY A 65 20.69 -2.74 -3.70
N GLN A 66 19.65 -2.93 -4.52
CA GLN A 66 18.95 -1.85 -5.24
C GLN A 66 18.00 -1.02 -4.34
N SER A 67 17.79 -1.46 -3.09
CA SER A 67 16.95 -0.80 -2.09
C SER A 67 17.51 -1.06 -0.69
N ARG A 68 16.98 -0.35 0.32
CA ARG A 68 17.31 -0.68 1.72
C ARG A 68 16.75 -2.06 2.06
N PRO A 69 17.44 -2.89 2.88
CA PRO A 69 16.95 -4.21 3.27
C PRO A 69 15.54 -4.20 3.88
N GLU A 70 15.23 -3.19 4.70
CA GLU A 70 13.87 -2.97 5.24
C GLU A 70 12.83 -2.78 4.12
N THR A 71 13.16 -2.03 3.07
CA THR A 71 12.24 -1.77 1.96
C THR A 71 11.98 -3.04 1.16
N TRP A 72 13.01 -3.87 0.99
CA TRP A 72 12.89 -5.18 0.34
C TRP A 72 11.99 -6.14 1.15
N LEU A 73 12.22 -6.27 2.46
CA LEU A 73 11.42 -7.14 3.34
C LEU A 73 9.93 -6.73 3.33
N PHE A 74 9.62 -5.44 3.42
CA PHE A 74 8.25 -4.94 3.36
C PHE A 74 7.65 -5.07 1.95
N GLY A 75 8.48 -5.10 0.91
CA GLY A 75 8.07 -5.43 -0.45
C GLY A 75 7.58 -6.86 -0.58
N ILE A 76 8.30 -7.82 0.02
CA ILE A 76 7.88 -9.25 0.09
C ILE A 76 6.53 -9.35 0.81
N ALA A 77 6.42 -8.74 1.99
CA ALA A 77 5.18 -8.75 2.78
C ALA A 77 3.99 -8.22 2.00
N LEU A 78 4.18 -7.08 1.31
CA LEU A 78 3.14 -6.49 0.46
C LEU A 78 2.72 -7.41 -0.68
N ASN A 79 3.67 -8.13 -1.28
CA ASN A 79 3.37 -9.04 -2.38
C ASN A 79 2.60 -10.28 -1.91
N LEU A 80 2.94 -10.83 -0.74
CA LEU A 80 2.19 -11.92 -0.11
C LEU A 80 0.78 -11.48 0.31
N THR A 81 0.64 -10.26 0.80
CA THR A 81 -0.67 -9.69 1.14
C THR A 81 -1.58 -9.64 -0.10
N ARG A 82 -1.04 -9.30 -1.29
CA ARG A 82 -1.79 -9.35 -2.56
C ARG A 82 -2.24 -10.78 -2.91
N GLY A 83 -1.34 -11.74 -2.79
CA GLY A 83 -1.65 -13.16 -3.00
C GLY A 83 -2.71 -13.68 -2.02
N HIS A 84 -2.71 -13.21 -0.77
CA HIS A 84 -3.73 -13.53 0.22
C HIS A 84 -5.13 -13.10 -0.22
N TYR A 85 -5.31 -11.85 -0.65
CA TYR A 85 -6.61 -11.39 -1.17
C TYR A 85 -7.07 -12.11 -2.44
N LYS A 86 -6.14 -12.50 -3.31
CA LYS A 86 -6.47 -13.31 -4.49
C LYS A 86 -7.02 -14.69 -4.10
N ARG A 87 -6.39 -15.34 -3.11
CA ARG A 87 -6.88 -16.63 -2.56
C ARG A 87 -8.20 -16.47 -1.83
N ALA A 88 -8.36 -15.42 -1.03
CA ALA A 88 -9.60 -15.12 -0.33
C ALA A 88 -10.77 -14.89 -1.31
N ARG A 89 -10.58 -14.10 -2.37
CA ARG A 89 -11.59 -13.91 -3.43
C ARG A 89 -11.99 -15.22 -4.12
N CYS A 90 -11.04 -16.15 -4.32
CA CYS A 90 -11.38 -17.48 -4.86
C CYS A 90 -12.08 -18.38 -3.83
N ARG A 91 -11.81 -18.19 -2.54
CA ARG A 91 -12.42 -18.95 -1.42
C ARG A 91 -13.83 -18.46 -1.11
N ASP A 92 -14.12 -17.16 -1.25
CA ASP A 92 -15.45 -16.58 -1.05
C ASP A 92 -16.46 -17.04 -2.11
N VAL A 93 -16.00 -17.53 -3.27
CA VAL A 93 -16.87 -18.19 -4.27
C VAL A 93 -17.33 -19.59 -3.80
N TYR A 94 -16.67 -20.18 -2.80
CA TYR A 94 -16.93 -21.52 -2.30
C TYR A 94 -17.50 -21.58 -0.88
N VAL A 95 -17.58 -20.45 -0.17
CA VAL A 95 -18.09 -20.41 1.22
C VAL A 95 -19.12 -19.30 1.33
N ASP A 96 -20.34 -19.59 0.90
CA ASP A 96 -21.53 -18.87 1.34
C ASP A 96 -21.90 -19.44 2.73
N ALA A 97 -21.51 -18.74 3.79
CA ALA A 97 -22.15 -18.71 5.12
C ALA A 97 -21.17 -18.19 6.19
N ASP A 98 -21.63 -17.17 6.91
CA ASP A 98 -21.28 -16.82 8.29
C ASP A 98 -19.82 -16.47 8.61
N VAL A 99 -19.49 -15.18 8.46
CA VAL A 99 -18.47 -14.55 9.31
C VAL A 99 -19.10 -13.36 10.01
N ALA A 100 -19.56 -13.64 11.23
CA ALA A 100 -20.01 -12.65 12.18
C ALA A 100 -18.92 -11.62 12.48
N ASP A 101 -19.38 -10.39 12.68
CA ASP A 101 -18.66 -9.20 13.13
C ASP A 101 -17.62 -9.55 14.22
N VAL A 102 -16.33 -9.51 13.86
CA VAL A 102 -15.22 -9.62 14.80
C VAL A 102 -14.76 -8.20 15.11
N PRO A 103 -14.97 -7.70 16.34
CA PRO A 103 -14.46 -6.39 16.74
C PRO A 103 -12.94 -6.36 16.62
N SER A 104 -12.43 -5.35 15.93
CA SER A 104 -11.00 -5.03 15.86
C SER A 104 -10.50 -4.54 17.22
N GLU A 105 -10.35 -5.44 18.19
CA GLU A 105 -9.65 -5.16 19.45
C GLU A 105 -8.14 -5.24 19.24
N GLY A 106 -7.58 -4.12 18.77
CA GLY A 106 -6.18 -4.06 18.37
C GLY A 106 -5.56 -2.69 18.56
N GLY A 107 -5.70 -2.09 19.75
CA GLY A 107 -4.75 -1.12 20.31
C GLY A 107 -4.26 0.01 19.40
N ASP A 108 -5.14 0.63 18.61
CA ASP A 108 -4.79 1.88 17.95
C ASP A 108 -4.83 3.02 18.98
N ASN A 109 -3.70 3.70 19.18
CA ASN A 109 -3.64 4.92 19.97
C ASN A 109 -4.55 5.97 19.28
N PRO A 110 -5.50 6.62 19.97
CA PRO A 110 -6.41 7.58 19.35
C PRO A 110 -5.70 8.74 18.62
N MET A 111 -4.46 9.05 19.02
CA MET A 111 -3.59 9.99 18.32
C MET A 111 -3.22 9.52 16.90
N ASP A 112 -2.91 8.23 16.74
CA ASP A 112 -2.50 7.62 15.46
C ASP A 112 -3.67 7.52 14.48
N ILE A 113 -4.89 7.31 14.99
CA ILE A 113 -6.12 7.29 14.16
C ILE A 113 -6.37 8.68 13.56
N THR A 114 -6.17 9.72 14.36
CA THR A 114 -6.41 11.11 13.95
C THR A 114 -5.37 11.56 12.91
N GLU A 115 -4.10 11.27 13.14
CA GLU A 115 -3.02 11.55 12.19
C GLU A 115 -3.20 10.76 10.88
N GLN A 116 -3.61 9.49 10.97
CA GLN A 116 -3.90 8.65 9.81
C GLN A 116 -5.06 9.20 8.99
N ARG A 117 -6.16 9.62 9.63
CA ARG A 117 -7.31 10.24 8.94
C ARG A 117 -6.91 11.53 8.24
N GLN A 118 -6.17 12.41 8.91
CA GLN A 118 -5.66 13.65 8.31
C GLN A 118 -4.76 13.37 7.09
N ARG A 119 -3.88 12.37 7.19
CA ARG A 119 -3.03 11.97 6.06
C ARG A 119 -3.84 11.42 4.90
N MET A 120 -4.88 10.62 5.16
CA MET A 120 -5.77 10.10 4.13
C MET A 120 -6.57 11.22 3.44
N THR A 121 -7.07 12.20 4.21
CA THR A 121 -7.75 13.38 3.65
C THR A 121 -6.84 14.19 2.73
N ARG A 122 -5.57 14.40 3.10
CA ARG A 122 -4.59 15.09 2.24
C ARG A 122 -4.35 14.33 0.94
N VAL A 123 -4.20 13.01 1.01
CA VAL A 123 -4.03 12.18 -0.20
C VAL A 123 -5.28 12.25 -1.08
N ALA A 124 -6.47 12.18 -0.50
CA ALA A 124 -7.75 12.29 -1.20
C ALA A 124 -7.94 13.64 -1.90
N ALA A 125 -7.51 14.74 -1.28
CA ALA A 125 -7.58 16.08 -1.86
C ALA A 125 -6.63 16.25 -3.08
N VAL A 126 -5.52 15.51 -3.11
CA VAL A 126 -4.50 15.63 -4.15
C VAL A 126 -4.71 14.61 -5.29
N LEU A 127 -5.37 13.48 -5.04
CA LEU A 127 -5.69 12.45 -6.04
C LEU A 127 -6.32 13.00 -7.35
N PRO A 128 -7.23 14.00 -7.32
CA PRO A 128 -7.77 14.62 -8.53
C PRO A 128 -6.74 15.33 -9.40
N SER A 129 -5.58 15.75 -8.87
CA SER A 129 -4.52 16.41 -9.63
C SER A 129 -3.78 15.49 -10.61
N LEU A 130 -3.92 14.17 -10.44
CA LEU A 130 -3.35 13.20 -11.36
C LEU A 130 -4.14 13.14 -12.67
N PRO A 131 -3.46 12.92 -13.81
CA PRO A 131 -4.12 12.53 -15.05
C PRO A 131 -5.00 11.30 -14.84
N GLU A 132 -6.16 11.27 -15.50
CA GLU A 132 -7.19 10.23 -15.34
C GLU A 132 -6.61 8.81 -15.48
N ASP A 133 -5.87 8.55 -16.55
CA ASP A 133 -5.17 7.28 -16.78
C ASP A 133 -4.26 6.84 -15.61
N SER A 134 -3.56 7.79 -14.99
CA SER A 134 -2.67 7.50 -13.87
C SER A 134 -3.44 7.27 -12.57
N ARG A 135 -4.59 7.92 -12.40
CA ARG A 135 -5.48 7.71 -11.27
C ARG A 135 -6.13 6.32 -11.34
N GLN A 136 -6.74 5.96 -12.47
CA GLN A 136 -7.36 4.64 -12.67
C GLN A 136 -6.34 3.51 -12.46
N MET A 137 -5.13 3.66 -13.01
CA MET A 137 -4.04 2.70 -12.79
C MET A 137 -3.69 2.56 -11.30
N LEU A 138 -3.63 3.68 -10.57
CA LEU A 138 -3.34 3.66 -9.14
C LEU A 138 -4.48 3.03 -8.34
N GLU A 139 -5.73 3.29 -8.71
CA GLU A 139 -6.93 2.69 -8.12
C GLU A 139 -6.93 1.17 -8.32
N ARG A 140 -6.63 0.66 -9.52
CA ARG A 140 -6.49 -0.79 -9.74
C ARG A 140 -5.45 -1.44 -8.83
N VAL A 141 -4.32 -0.77 -8.62
CA VAL A 141 -3.25 -1.28 -7.76
C VAL A 141 -3.60 -1.21 -6.27
N VAL A 142 -4.30 -0.16 -5.84
CA VAL A 142 -4.48 0.17 -4.42
C VAL A 142 -5.83 -0.33 -3.90
N ILE A 143 -6.90 -0.18 -4.67
CA ILE A 143 -8.27 -0.56 -4.33
C ILE A 143 -8.53 -2.01 -4.75
N ASP A 144 -8.29 -2.32 -6.03
CA ASP A 144 -8.54 -3.67 -6.55
C ASP A 144 -7.41 -4.65 -6.22
N ASN A 145 -6.32 -4.12 -5.65
CA ASN A 145 -5.14 -4.84 -5.20
C ASN A 145 -4.46 -5.68 -6.30
N LEU A 146 -4.58 -5.22 -7.55
CA LEU A 146 -4.00 -5.87 -8.71
C LEU A 146 -2.47 -5.69 -8.74
N SER A 147 -1.79 -6.73 -9.21
CA SER A 147 -0.37 -6.64 -9.56
C SER A 147 -0.17 -5.73 -10.78
N TYR A 148 1.04 -5.23 -10.97
CA TYR A 148 1.34 -4.39 -12.13
C TYR A 148 1.17 -5.15 -13.46
N GLU A 149 1.37 -6.46 -13.44
CA GLU A 149 1.16 -7.34 -14.61
C GLU A 149 -0.33 -7.49 -14.92
N GLU A 150 -1.18 -7.69 -13.92
CA GLU A 150 -2.64 -7.72 -14.09
C GLU A 150 -3.17 -6.38 -14.59
N VAL A 151 -2.66 -5.25 -14.08
CA VAL A 151 -3.02 -3.92 -14.59
C VAL A 151 -2.54 -3.71 -16.03
N ALA A 152 -1.35 -4.19 -16.37
CA ALA A 152 -0.84 -4.14 -17.75
C ALA A 152 -1.75 -4.92 -18.71
N LEU A 153 -2.21 -6.11 -18.28
CA LEU A 153 -3.13 -6.94 -19.04
C LEU A 153 -4.52 -6.31 -19.16
N GLU A 154 -5.10 -5.84 -18.05
CA GLU A 154 -6.44 -5.24 -18.03
C GLU A 154 -6.52 -3.95 -18.86
N MET A 155 -5.51 -3.09 -18.73
CA MET A 155 -5.45 -1.81 -19.46
C MET A 155 -4.82 -1.95 -20.86
N ASN A 156 -4.41 -3.16 -21.27
CA ASN A 156 -3.75 -3.46 -22.54
C ASN A 156 -2.54 -2.53 -22.85
N ILE A 157 -1.64 -2.38 -21.89
CA ILE A 157 -0.44 -1.54 -22.00
C ILE A 157 0.82 -2.28 -21.52
N PRO A 158 2.03 -1.89 -21.99
CA PRO A 158 3.26 -2.53 -21.53
C PRO A 158 3.51 -2.37 -20.02
N ILE A 159 4.05 -3.41 -19.38
CA ILE A 159 4.42 -3.39 -17.95
C ILE A 159 5.39 -2.24 -17.60
N GLY A 160 6.29 -1.87 -18.53
CA GLY A 160 7.18 -0.71 -18.36
C GLY A 160 6.42 0.62 -18.30
N THR A 161 5.32 0.73 -19.04
CA THR A 161 4.41 1.89 -18.98
C THR A 161 3.70 1.96 -17.64
N VAL A 162 3.23 0.83 -17.12
CA VAL A 162 2.63 0.75 -15.77
C VAL A 162 3.61 1.24 -14.70
N ARG A 163 4.82 0.66 -14.68
CA ARG A 163 5.87 1.05 -13.71
C ARG A 163 6.22 2.55 -13.80
N SER A 164 6.41 3.08 -15.01
CA SER A 164 6.79 4.48 -15.22
C SER A 164 5.65 5.47 -14.91
N ARG A 165 4.39 5.13 -15.20
CA ARG A 165 3.22 5.96 -14.87
C ARG A 165 2.97 5.99 -13.36
N ILE A 166 3.01 4.83 -12.68
CA ILE A 166 2.87 4.76 -11.22
C ILE A 166 3.99 5.52 -10.51
N SER A 167 5.25 5.37 -10.97
CA SER A 167 6.38 6.11 -10.39
C SER A 167 6.18 7.62 -10.48
N ARG A 168 5.80 8.12 -11.66
CA ARG A 168 5.51 9.54 -11.87
C ARG A 168 4.31 10.03 -11.05
N ALA A 169 3.24 9.23 -10.97
CA ALA A 169 2.07 9.54 -10.16
C ALA A 169 2.45 9.68 -8.68
N ARG A 170 3.22 8.73 -8.13
CA ARG A 170 3.73 8.80 -6.75
C ARG A 170 4.61 10.03 -6.52
N ALA A 171 5.51 10.35 -7.45
CA ALA A 171 6.35 11.54 -7.35
C ALA A 171 5.55 12.85 -7.44
N HIS A 172 4.46 12.88 -8.20
CA HIS A 172 3.53 14.02 -8.25
C HIS A 172 2.77 14.18 -6.92
N LEU A 173 2.14 13.09 -6.44
CA LEU A 173 1.41 13.09 -5.17
C LEU A 173 2.31 13.51 -4.01
N LYS A 174 3.53 12.96 -3.93
CA LYS A 174 4.52 13.32 -2.89
C LYS A 174 4.81 14.82 -2.89
N ARG A 175 5.13 15.40 -4.05
CA ARG A 175 5.43 16.84 -4.17
C ARG A 175 4.25 17.72 -3.76
N GLN A 176 3.03 17.35 -4.15
CA GLN A 176 1.82 18.10 -3.80
C GLN A 176 1.52 18.06 -2.30
N ILE A 177 1.71 16.90 -1.67
CA ILE A 177 1.54 16.73 -0.21
C ILE A 177 2.62 17.51 0.56
N GLU A 178 3.86 17.52 0.08
CA GLU A 178 4.96 18.28 0.68
C GLU A 178 4.80 19.80 0.48
N ALA A 179 4.24 20.23 -0.65
CA ALA A 179 4.00 21.64 -0.96
C ALA A 179 2.79 22.24 -0.22
N SER A 180 1.86 21.42 0.27
CA SER A 180 0.65 21.86 0.95
C SER A 180 0.51 21.19 2.33
N PRO A 181 1.33 21.60 3.33
CA PRO A 181 1.21 21.08 4.69
C PRO A 181 -0.12 21.45 5.38
N ASP A 182 -0.87 22.39 4.82
CA ASP A 182 -1.96 23.11 5.48
C ASP A 182 -3.38 22.89 4.90
N LEU A 183 -3.61 21.81 4.14
CA LEU A 183 -4.95 21.47 3.62
C LEU A 183 -5.98 21.10 4.71
N THR A 184 -5.64 21.30 5.99
CA THR A 184 -6.45 20.92 7.15
C THR A 184 -7.58 21.91 7.42
N GLU A 185 -7.44 23.19 7.05
CA GLU A 185 -8.43 24.23 7.41
C GLU A 185 -9.59 24.41 6.42
N ALA A 186 -9.48 23.88 5.19
CA ALA A 186 -10.45 24.18 4.13
C ALA A 186 -11.73 23.31 4.14
N GLN A 187 -11.84 22.28 4.99
CA GLN A 187 -13.01 21.38 5.04
C GLN A 187 -13.78 21.38 6.36
N GLU A 188 -13.43 22.23 7.33
CA GLU A 188 -14.31 22.54 8.48
C GLU A 188 -15.38 23.59 8.12
N ALA A 189 -15.33 24.17 6.91
CA ALA A 189 -16.41 24.95 6.33
C ALA A 189 -17.51 24.01 5.77
N ALA A 190 -18.43 23.66 6.65
CA ALA A 190 -19.68 22.94 6.44
C ALA A 190 -20.30 22.97 5.02
N PRO A 191 -20.92 21.87 4.54
CA PRO A 191 -21.96 22.00 3.55
C PRO A 191 -23.13 22.78 4.18
N LYS A 192 -23.32 24.01 3.68
CA LYS A 192 -24.49 24.86 3.95
C LYS A 192 -25.76 24.02 3.80
N PRO A 193 -26.66 23.94 4.80
CA PRO A 193 -27.94 23.29 4.58
C PRO A 193 -28.67 24.04 3.47
N MET A 194 -29.01 23.30 2.42
CA MET A 194 -29.91 23.74 1.37
C MET A 194 -31.20 24.20 2.05
N LYS A 195 -31.47 25.52 2.00
CA LYS A 195 -32.69 26.10 2.54
C LYS A 195 -33.88 25.42 1.87
N ALA A 196 -34.56 24.52 2.58
CA ALA A 196 -35.93 24.15 2.25
C ALA A 196 -36.77 25.41 2.47
N ARG A 197 -37.14 26.05 1.37
CA ARG A 197 -38.13 27.12 1.38
C ARG A 197 -39.47 26.48 1.72
N ALA A 198 -39.97 26.77 2.91
CA ALA A 198 -41.37 26.61 3.22
C ALA A 198 -42.19 27.56 2.31
N SER A 199 -43.30 27.04 1.79
CA SER A 199 -44.49 27.79 1.38
C SER A 199 -45.63 26.84 1.73
N ASP A 200 -46.21 27.04 2.91
CA ASP A 200 -47.52 27.71 3.08
C ASP A 200 -48.63 26.88 2.41
N LEU A 201 -49.40 26.13 3.20
CA LEU A 201 -50.67 26.54 3.80
C LEU A 201 -51.81 26.60 2.76
N GLN A 202 -52.75 25.67 2.92
CA GLN A 202 -54.22 25.85 2.97
C GLN A 202 -55.06 24.94 2.06
N SER A 203 -56.06 24.32 2.72
CA SER A 203 -57.43 24.00 2.26
C SER A 203 -57.55 22.98 1.11
N THR A 204 -58.30 21.88 1.23
CA THR A 204 -59.67 21.70 1.74
C THR A 204 -59.87 20.25 2.13
#